data_AF-K2B375-F1
#
_entry.id   AF-K2B375-F1
#
_cell.length_a   1.000
_cell.length_b   1.000
_cell.length_c   1.000
_cell.angle_alpha   90.00
_cell.angle_beta   90.00
_cell.angle_gamma   90.00
#
_symmetry.space_group_name_H-M   'P 1'
#
loop_
_entity.id
_entity.type
_entity.pdbx_description
1 polymer ?
#
loop_
_entity_poly.entity_id
_entity_poly.type
_entity_poly.pdbx_seq_one_letter_code
_entity_poly.pdbx_strand_id
1 'polypeptide(L)'
;MDDVLNLERQEVAYSKIIYNFDKLLEIINKYYFKKTIVQCHGVFDVLHIGHIKHLQKAKALGDILIVTLTPDRYVNKGPGRPYFSEQLRAEMLSALTCVDHVIINHWPTAVEAIQLIKPHIYVKGSEYSDVKNDISGKIVDEELVVKSVGGKLCFTDEITFSSSSLINNFFSNLPPKTNDYLKKLRSKYSFSEIESYFNKISSLNVLVVGEAIIDVYDFCSSIGKSGKEPILVVKHNHEEKYIGGSLAIANHISSFTKSVTCLTYLGEDKEDEFFVKSKINKNVNLDYFYRKNSPTIMKRRFLDEYLKQKLFEVYYINDELLSSDDEKKFIDQLNKTIRNYDLVVVADYGHGLVG
;
A
#
# COMPACT_ATOMS: atom_id res chain seq x y z
N MET A 1 -21.90 1.34 -40.19
CA MET A 1 -22.24 -0.07 -39.85
C MET A 1 -21.35 -0.57 -38.70
N ASP A 2 -20.08 -0.13 -38.65
CA ASP A 2 -19.14 -0.49 -37.57
C ASP A 2 -19.45 0.15 -36.20
N ASP A 3 -19.99 1.38 -36.15
CA ASP A 3 -20.31 2.04 -34.86
C ASP A 3 -21.51 1.40 -34.12
N VAL A 4 -22.47 0.85 -34.86
CA VAL A 4 -23.65 0.16 -34.27
C VAL A 4 -23.25 -1.22 -33.73
N LEU A 5 -22.39 -1.94 -34.45
CA LEU A 5 -21.82 -3.23 -34.00
C LEU A 5 -20.93 -3.08 -32.76
N ASN A 6 -20.26 -1.94 -32.59
CA ASN A 6 -19.46 -1.64 -31.40
C ASN A 6 -20.32 -1.35 -30.17
N LEU A 7 -21.41 -0.59 -30.33
CA LEU A 7 -22.36 -0.31 -29.24
C LEU A 7 -23.04 -1.58 -28.74
N GLU A 8 -23.52 -2.46 -29.64
CA GLU A 8 -24.14 -3.74 -29.27
C GLU A 8 -23.16 -4.66 -28.53
N ARG A 9 -21.91 -4.75 -28.97
CA ARG A 9 -20.89 -5.59 -28.29
C ARG A 9 -20.52 -5.05 -26.91
N GLN A 10 -20.48 -3.72 -26.76
CA GLN A 10 -20.23 -3.08 -25.48
C GLN A 10 -21.39 -3.32 -24.51
N GLU A 11 -22.64 -3.13 -24.95
CA GLU A 11 -23.84 -3.46 -24.16
C GLU A 11 -23.89 -4.94 -23.75
N VAL A 12 -23.51 -5.86 -24.64
CA VAL A 12 -23.44 -7.30 -24.32
C VAL A 12 -22.38 -7.59 -23.26
N ALA A 13 -21.21 -6.93 -23.27
CA ALA A 13 -20.20 -7.10 -22.22
C ALA A 13 -20.70 -6.59 -20.85
N TYR A 14 -21.36 -5.44 -20.79
CA TYR A 14 -21.95 -4.94 -19.53
C TYR A 14 -23.12 -5.80 -19.04
N SER A 15 -23.86 -6.45 -19.95
CA SER A 15 -25.00 -7.30 -19.60
C SER A 15 -24.65 -8.54 -18.75
N LYS A 16 -23.39 -8.98 -18.81
CA LYS A 16 -22.90 -10.11 -18.00
C LYS A 16 -22.57 -9.71 -16.56
N ILE A 17 -22.44 -8.42 -16.26
CA ILE A 17 -22.16 -7.92 -14.92
C ILE A 17 -23.48 -7.87 -14.14
N ILE A 18 -23.53 -8.59 -13.04
CA ILE A 18 -24.69 -8.65 -12.14
C ILE A 18 -24.34 -7.92 -10.84
N TYR A 19 -25.08 -6.87 -10.54
CA TYR A 19 -24.82 -5.99 -9.39
C TYR A 19 -25.51 -6.42 -8.09
N ASN A 20 -26.44 -7.39 -8.16
CA ASN A 20 -27.19 -7.89 -7.01
C ASN A 20 -27.26 -9.42 -7.06
N PHE A 21 -26.91 -10.08 -5.95
CA PHE A 21 -27.03 -11.52 -5.78
C PHE A 21 -28.45 -12.04 -6.01
N ASP A 22 -29.51 -11.31 -5.63
CA ASP A 22 -30.89 -11.74 -5.87
C ASP A 22 -31.15 -11.95 -7.37
N LYS A 23 -30.72 -10.98 -8.19
CA LYS A 23 -30.83 -11.05 -9.65
C LYS A 23 -29.98 -12.18 -10.22
N LEU A 24 -28.79 -12.42 -9.65
CA LEU A 24 -27.96 -13.54 -10.05
C LEU A 24 -28.66 -14.87 -9.76
N LEU A 25 -29.29 -15.02 -8.59
CA LEU A 25 -30.04 -16.21 -8.20
C LEU A 25 -31.25 -16.44 -9.11
N GLU A 26 -31.99 -15.39 -9.48
CA GLU A 26 -33.06 -15.49 -10.47
C GLU A 26 -32.58 -16.03 -11.82
N ILE A 27 -31.40 -15.60 -12.28
CA ILE A 27 -30.79 -16.09 -13.52
C ILE A 27 -30.35 -17.54 -13.38
N ILE A 28 -29.64 -17.86 -12.29
CA ILE A 28 -29.13 -19.20 -11.99
C ILE A 28 -30.28 -20.21 -11.90
N ASN A 29 -31.36 -19.89 -11.18
CA ASN A 29 -32.50 -20.77 -10.97
C ASN A 29 -33.16 -21.22 -12.28
N LYS A 30 -33.10 -20.42 -13.35
CA LYS A 30 -33.63 -20.79 -14.68
C LYS A 30 -32.89 -21.95 -15.33
N TYR A 31 -31.61 -22.12 -15.01
CA TYR A 31 -30.74 -23.12 -15.64
C TYR A 31 -30.19 -24.15 -14.67
N TYR A 32 -30.34 -23.97 -13.35
CA TYR A 32 -29.70 -24.79 -12.33
C TYR A 32 -29.90 -26.30 -12.52
N PHE A 33 -31.11 -26.73 -12.87
CA PHE A 33 -31.43 -28.15 -13.10
C PHE A 33 -31.10 -28.66 -14.51
N LYS A 34 -30.63 -27.79 -15.41
CA LYS A 34 -30.40 -28.10 -16.84
C LYS A 34 -28.94 -27.94 -17.27
N LYS A 35 -28.13 -27.24 -16.47
CA LYS A 35 -26.79 -26.80 -16.83
C LYS A 35 -25.85 -26.96 -15.66
N THR A 36 -24.63 -27.38 -15.95
CA THR A 36 -23.54 -27.45 -14.97
C THR A 36 -23.01 -26.04 -14.73
N ILE A 37 -23.13 -25.59 -13.48
CA ILE A 37 -22.67 -24.27 -13.05
C ILE A 37 -21.27 -24.39 -12.46
N VAL A 38 -20.34 -23.63 -13.03
CA VAL A 38 -18.96 -23.49 -12.61
C VAL A 38 -18.77 -22.12 -11.96
N GLN A 39 -18.07 -22.07 -10.83
CA GLN A 39 -17.70 -20.81 -10.18
C GLN A 39 -16.17 -20.68 -10.07
N CYS A 40 -15.67 -19.51 -10.43
CA CYS A 40 -14.33 -19.04 -10.08
C CYS A 40 -14.41 -17.85 -9.13
N HIS A 41 -13.41 -17.69 -8.26
CA HIS A 41 -13.29 -16.53 -7.38
C HIS A 41 -11.88 -15.97 -7.37
N GLY A 42 -11.75 -14.64 -7.29
CA GLY A 42 -10.47 -14.01 -7.10
C GLY A 42 -10.51 -12.49 -7.18
N VAL A 43 -9.32 -11.90 -7.10
CA VAL A 43 -9.15 -10.45 -7.26
C VAL A 43 -9.10 -10.07 -8.75
N PHE A 44 -8.41 -10.86 -9.58
CA PHE A 44 -8.21 -10.57 -11.02
C PHE A 44 -7.69 -9.16 -11.33
N ASP A 45 -6.84 -8.63 -10.45
CA ASP A 45 -6.21 -7.32 -10.62
C ASP A 45 -5.06 -7.41 -11.64
N VAL A 46 -5.08 -6.55 -12.65
CA VAL A 46 -4.29 -6.67 -13.90
C VAL A 46 -4.51 -8.02 -14.59
N LEU A 47 -5.41 -8.04 -15.57
CA LEU A 47 -5.72 -9.24 -16.35
C LEU A 47 -4.52 -9.65 -17.22
N HIS A 48 -4.21 -10.94 -17.26
CA HIS A 48 -3.10 -11.50 -18.04
C HIS A 48 -3.45 -12.91 -18.53
N ILE A 49 -2.60 -13.48 -19.38
CA ILE A 49 -2.87 -14.76 -20.04
C ILE A 49 -3.13 -15.92 -19.06
N GLY A 50 -2.46 -15.94 -17.90
CA GLY A 50 -2.73 -16.92 -16.83
C GLY A 50 -4.20 -16.92 -16.38
N HIS A 51 -4.79 -15.76 -16.07
CA HIS A 51 -6.21 -15.66 -15.72
C HIS A 51 -7.12 -16.12 -16.87
N ILE A 52 -6.82 -15.71 -18.10
CA ILE A 52 -7.63 -16.08 -19.27
C ILE A 52 -7.66 -17.60 -19.46
N LYS A 53 -6.50 -18.25 -19.42
CA LYS A 53 -6.41 -19.71 -19.57
C LYS A 53 -7.08 -20.46 -18.40
N HIS A 54 -6.92 -19.94 -17.17
CA HIS A 54 -7.61 -20.49 -16.00
C HIS A 54 -9.14 -20.46 -16.18
N LEU A 55 -9.70 -19.31 -16.57
CA LEU A 55 -11.13 -19.15 -16.79
C LEU A 55 -11.64 -19.98 -17.98
N GLN A 56 -10.86 -20.10 -19.05
CA GLN A 56 -11.20 -20.97 -20.19
C GLN A 56 -11.28 -22.44 -19.78
N LYS A 57 -10.33 -22.94 -18.96
CA LYS A 57 -10.40 -24.29 -18.41
C LYS A 57 -11.59 -24.46 -17.47
N ALA A 58 -11.86 -23.48 -16.61
CA ALA A 58 -13.02 -23.52 -15.73
C ALA A 58 -14.32 -23.62 -16.55
N LYS A 59 -14.48 -22.78 -17.58
CA LYS A 59 -15.62 -22.84 -18.50
C LYS A 59 -15.75 -24.21 -19.18
N ALA A 60 -14.65 -24.88 -19.54
CA ALA A 60 -14.70 -26.19 -20.17
C ALA A 60 -15.25 -27.31 -19.25
N LEU A 61 -15.35 -27.08 -17.93
CA LEU A 61 -15.87 -28.06 -16.96
C LEU A 61 -17.40 -28.00 -16.82
N GLY A 62 -18.08 -27.03 -17.43
CA GLY A 62 -19.53 -26.92 -17.35
C GLY A 62 -20.13 -25.98 -18.38
N ASP A 63 -21.39 -25.65 -18.20
CA ASP A 63 -22.16 -24.92 -19.19
C ASP A 63 -22.19 -23.42 -18.92
N ILE A 64 -22.10 -23.00 -17.65
CA ILE A 64 -22.16 -21.61 -17.21
C ILE A 64 -21.01 -21.34 -16.24
N LEU A 65 -20.14 -20.38 -16.57
CA LEU A 65 -19.08 -19.88 -15.72
C LEU A 65 -19.50 -18.55 -15.07
N ILE A 66 -19.56 -18.58 -13.74
CA ILE A 66 -19.78 -17.41 -12.90
C ILE A 66 -18.47 -17.03 -12.23
N VAL A 67 -18.03 -15.79 -12.43
CA VAL A 67 -16.82 -15.26 -11.79
C VAL A 67 -17.23 -14.29 -10.68
N THR A 68 -16.77 -14.59 -9.47
CA THR A 68 -17.00 -13.77 -8.28
C THR A 68 -15.74 -12.97 -7.94
N LEU A 69 -15.89 -11.66 -7.72
CA LEU A 69 -14.77 -10.75 -7.46
C LEU A 69 -14.67 -10.39 -5.98
N THR A 70 -13.44 -10.37 -5.47
CA THR A 70 -13.14 -9.75 -4.16
C THR A 70 -13.29 -8.23 -4.27
N PRO A 71 -14.04 -7.58 -3.36
CA PRO A 71 -14.17 -6.12 -3.30
C PRO A 71 -12.86 -5.41 -2.96
N ASP A 72 -12.68 -4.19 -3.46
CA ASP A 72 -11.45 -3.40 -3.27
C ASP A 72 -11.07 -3.26 -1.79
N ARG A 73 -12.06 -3.02 -0.92
CA ARG A 73 -11.88 -2.88 0.54
C ARG A 73 -11.32 -4.13 1.24
N TYR A 74 -11.38 -5.30 0.60
CA TYR A 74 -10.87 -6.57 1.15
C TYR A 74 -9.62 -7.07 0.43
N VAL A 75 -9.11 -6.34 -0.56
CA VAL A 75 -7.88 -6.70 -1.25
C VAL A 75 -6.68 -6.22 -0.43
N ASN A 76 -5.89 -7.17 0.07
CA ASN A 76 -4.64 -6.87 0.77
C ASN A 76 -3.45 -7.43 -0.02
N LYS A 77 -3.09 -6.74 -1.11
CA LYS A 77 -1.96 -7.12 -2.00
C LYS A 77 -0.79 -6.13 -1.97
N GLY A 78 -0.77 -5.26 -0.96
CA GLY A 78 0.22 -4.21 -0.77
C GLY A 78 -0.29 -2.80 -1.14
N PRO A 79 0.49 -1.75 -0.85
CA PRO A 79 0.10 -0.36 -1.10
C PRO A 79 -0.24 -0.10 -2.57
N GLY A 80 -1.28 0.70 -2.83
CA GLY A 80 -1.73 1.02 -4.18
C GLY A 80 -2.31 -0.16 -4.96
N ARG A 81 -2.70 -1.24 -4.27
CA ARG A 81 -3.37 -2.41 -4.86
C ARG A 81 -4.79 -2.55 -4.27
N PRO A 82 -5.80 -2.91 -5.08
CA PRO A 82 -5.71 -3.28 -6.50
C PRO A 82 -5.43 -2.06 -7.39
N TYR A 83 -4.79 -2.29 -8.54
CA TYR A 83 -4.47 -1.22 -9.48
C TYR A 83 -5.72 -0.73 -10.22
N PHE A 84 -6.61 -1.67 -10.55
CA PHE A 84 -7.92 -1.37 -11.13
C PHE A 84 -9.02 -1.59 -10.09
N SER A 85 -10.00 -0.68 -10.06
CA SER A 85 -11.16 -0.78 -9.18
C SER A 85 -11.98 -2.04 -9.46
N GLU A 86 -12.78 -2.48 -8.49
CA GLU A 86 -13.66 -3.63 -8.63
C GLU A 86 -14.62 -3.56 -9.83
N GLN A 87 -15.07 -2.36 -10.20
CA GLN A 87 -15.90 -2.12 -11.38
C GLN A 87 -15.10 -2.38 -12.67
N LEU A 88 -13.92 -1.78 -12.80
CA LEU A 88 -13.07 -1.98 -13.98
C LEU A 88 -12.63 -3.44 -14.13
N ARG A 89 -12.37 -4.12 -13.00
CA ARG A 89 -12.08 -5.56 -13.00
C ARG A 89 -13.27 -6.40 -13.46
N ALA A 90 -14.49 -6.03 -13.05
CA ALA A 90 -15.70 -6.71 -13.52
C ALA A 90 -15.90 -6.53 -15.03
N GLU A 91 -15.67 -5.33 -15.55
CA GLU A 91 -15.74 -5.03 -16.99
C GLU A 91 -14.72 -5.82 -17.81
N MET A 92 -13.47 -5.88 -17.34
CA MET A 92 -12.43 -6.68 -18.01
C MET A 92 -12.81 -8.16 -18.11
N LEU A 93 -13.42 -8.72 -17.06
CA LEU A 93 -13.83 -10.13 -17.04
C LEU A 93 -15.08 -10.38 -17.87
N SER A 94 -16.03 -9.44 -17.88
CA SER A 94 -17.26 -9.58 -18.65
C SER A 94 -17.02 -9.55 -20.17
N ALA A 95 -15.97 -8.85 -20.60
CA ALA A 95 -15.51 -8.86 -21.98
C ALA A 95 -14.98 -10.24 -22.43
N LEU A 96 -14.63 -11.16 -21.52
CA LEU A 96 -14.14 -12.48 -21.88
C LEU A 96 -15.28 -13.37 -22.39
N THR A 97 -15.07 -14.02 -23.53
CA THR A 97 -16.06 -14.92 -24.16
C THR A 97 -16.36 -16.15 -23.31
N CYS A 98 -15.39 -16.62 -22.52
CA CYS A 98 -15.56 -17.78 -21.65
C CYS A 98 -16.31 -17.50 -20.34
N VAL A 99 -16.56 -16.23 -20.02
CA VAL A 99 -17.28 -15.81 -18.81
C VAL A 99 -18.72 -15.49 -19.18
N ASP A 100 -19.69 -16.09 -18.47
CA ASP A 100 -21.12 -15.85 -18.69
C ASP A 100 -21.66 -14.79 -17.74
N HIS A 101 -21.25 -14.83 -16.47
CA HIS A 101 -21.67 -13.86 -15.46
C HIS A 101 -20.50 -13.43 -14.57
N VAL A 102 -20.49 -12.15 -14.19
CA VAL A 102 -19.56 -11.57 -13.22
C VAL A 102 -20.35 -10.92 -12.11
N ILE A 103 -19.95 -11.15 -10.85
CA ILE A 103 -20.53 -10.47 -9.69
C ILE A 103 -19.43 -10.05 -8.71
N ILE A 104 -19.59 -8.87 -8.12
CA ILE A 104 -18.72 -8.39 -7.04
C ILE A 104 -19.30 -8.88 -5.72
N ASN A 105 -18.50 -9.56 -4.90
CA ASN A 105 -18.96 -10.07 -3.61
C ASN A 105 -19.29 -8.95 -2.62
N HIS A 106 -20.03 -9.26 -1.56
CA HIS A 106 -20.14 -8.38 -0.39
C HIS A 106 -19.11 -8.70 0.70
N TRP A 107 -18.46 -9.86 0.58
CA TRP A 107 -17.62 -10.49 1.60
C TRP A 107 -16.14 -10.58 1.20
N PRO A 108 -15.22 -10.75 2.17
CA PRO A 108 -13.78 -10.89 1.90
C PRO A 108 -13.38 -12.22 1.26
N THR A 109 -14.26 -13.24 1.25
CA THR A 109 -13.96 -14.57 0.70
C THR A 109 -15.05 -15.04 -0.27
N ALA A 110 -14.86 -16.22 -0.85
CA ALA A 110 -15.87 -16.84 -1.71
C ALA A 110 -16.96 -17.59 -0.94
N VAL A 111 -16.79 -17.85 0.37
CA VAL A 111 -17.63 -18.77 1.15
C VAL A 111 -19.11 -18.47 1.00
N GLU A 112 -19.52 -17.24 1.27
CA GLU A 112 -20.92 -16.83 1.21
C GLU A 112 -21.45 -16.86 -0.23
N ALA A 113 -20.62 -16.48 -1.20
CA ALA A 113 -20.99 -16.56 -2.61
C ALA A 113 -21.21 -18.02 -3.06
N ILE A 114 -20.39 -18.97 -2.58
CA ILE A 114 -20.57 -20.40 -2.85
C ILE A 114 -21.86 -20.92 -2.22
N GLN A 115 -22.21 -20.51 -0.99
CA GLN A 115 -23.45 -20.90 -0.33
C GLN A 115 -24.69 -20.41 -1.08
N LEU A 116 -24.63 -19.22 -1.66
CA LEU A 116 -25.72 -18.63 -2.43
C LEU A 116 -25.82 -19.26 -3.82
N ILE A 117 -24.71 -19.31 -4.56
CA ILE A 117 -24.66 -19.78 -5.95
C ILE A 117 -24.86 -21.30 -6.04
N LYS A 118 -24.37 -22.05 -5.04
CA LYS A 118 -24.33 -23.51 -5.00
C LYS A 118 -23.75 -24.10 -6.29
N PRO A 119 -22.49 -23.77 -6.65
CA PRO A 119 -21.91 -24.24 -7.89
C PRO A 119 -21.78 -25.76 -7.89
N HIS A 120 -22.00 -26.38 -9.05
CA HIS A 120 -21.71 -27.80 -9.25
C HIS A 120 -20.19 -28.05 -9.19
N ILE A 121 -19.42 -27.08 -9.70
CA ILE A 121 -17.96 -27.12 -9.71
C ILE A 121 -17.41 -25.77 -9.27
N TYR A 122 -16.54 -25.76 -8.26
CA TYR A 122 -15.78 -24.58 -7.86
C TYR A 122 -14.32 -24.77 -8.29
N VAL A 123 -13.77 -23.80 -9.04
CA VAL A 123 -12.48 -23.95 -9.71
C VAL A 123 -11.47 -22.96 -9.17
N LYS A 124 -10.29 -23.47 -8.79
CA LYS A 124 -9.13 -22.69 -8.28
C LYS A 124 -7.90 -22.88 -9.16
N GLY A 125 -6.97 -21.92 -9.10
CA GLY A 125 -5.66 -22.03 -9.75
C GLY A 125 -4.78 -23.09 -9.07
N SER A 126 -3.84 -23.67 -9.81
CA SER A 126 -2.86 -24.67 -9.31
C SER A 126 -2.00 -24.16 -8.15
N GLU A 127 -1.81 -22.84 -8.04
CA GLU A 127 -1.13 -22.18 -6.91
C GLU A 127 -1.75 -22.49 -5.54
N TYR A 128 -3.01 -22.94 -5.52
CA TYR A 128 -3.78 -23.28 -4.33
C TYR A 128 -3.90 -24.80 -4.09
N SER A 129 -3.21 -25.62 -4.88
CA SER A 129 -3.23 -27.09 -4.72
C SER A 129 -2.40 -27.60 -3.54
N ASP A 130 -1.46 -26.80 -3.03
CA ASP A 130 -0.64 -27.14 -1.86
C ASP A 130 -1.10 -26.34 -0.63
N VAL A 131 -1.72 -27.05 0.33
CA VAL A 131 -2.26 -26.50 1.59
C VAL A 131 -1.19 -25.74 2.40
N LYS A 132 0.09 -26.08 2.22
CA LYS A 132 1.21 -25.41 2.90
C LYS A 132 1.45 -23.96 2.45
N ASN A 133 0.94 -23.57 1.27
CA ASN A 133 1.03 -22.20 0.76
C ASN A 133 -0.18 -21.32 1.17
N ASP A 134 -1.18 -21.88 1.87
CA ASP A 134 -2.31 -21.11 2.39
C ASP A 134 -2.00 -20.50 3.75
N ILE A 135 -1.30 -19.36 3.72
CA ILE A 135 -1.03 -18.54 4.92
C ILE A 135 -2.35 -18.02 5.54
N SER A 136 -3.46 -18.05 4.81
CA SER A 136 -4.73 -17.46 5.23
C SER A 136 -5.73 -18.43 5.86
N GLY A 137 -5.56 -19.75 5.66
CA GLY A 137 -6.48 -20.80 6.09
C GLY A 137 -7.83 -20.84 5.36
N LYS A 138 -8.06 -19.93 4.41
CA LYS A 138 -9.36 -19.69 3.78
C LYS A 138 -9.73 -20.75 2.74
N ILE A 139 -8.78 -21.51 2.23
CA ILE A 139 -9.04 -22.53 1.20
C ILE A 139 -9.77 -23.73 1.80
N VAL A 140 -9.45 -24.08 3.05
CA VAL A 140 -10.12 -25.16 3.79
C VAL A 140 -11.60 -24.82 3.98
N ASP A 141 -11.90 -23.57 4.35
CA ASP A 141 -13.27 -23.10 4.53
C ASP A 141 -14.07 -23.16 3.22
N GLU A 142 -13.45 -22.72 2.11
CA GLU A 142 -14.07 -22.81 0.79
C GLU A 142 -14.31 -24.28 0.38
N GLU A 143 -13.36 -25.19 0.60
CA GLU A 143 -13.53 -26.62 0.27
C GLU A 143 -14.68 -27.26 1.07
N LEU A 144 -14.75 -26.99 2.38
CA LEU A 144 -15.82 -27.48 3.25
C LEU A 144 -17.19 -27.00 2.76
N VAL A 145 -17.28 -25.72 2.39
CA VAL A 145 -18.53 -25.11 1.94
C VAL A 145 -18.94 -25.67 0.58
N VAL A 146 -18.02 -25.81 -0.37
CA VAL A 146 -18.29 -26.46 -1.67
C VAL A 146 -18.87 -27.86 -1.49
N LYS A 147 -18.29 -28.67 -0.59
CA LYS A 147 -18.82 -30.01 -0.28
C LYS A 147 -20.21 -29.95 0.36
N SER A 148 -20.45 -29.00 1.28
CA SER A 148 -21.74 -28.83 1.96
C SER A 148 -22.90 -28.48 1.03
N VAL A 149 -22.62 -27.78 -0.08
CA VAL A 149 -23.62 -27.45 -1.10
C VAL A 149 -23.73 -28.52 -2.20
N GLY A 150 -23.00 -29.64 -2.08
CA GLY A 150 -23.00 -30.74 -3.04
C GLY A 150 -22.13 -30.51 -4.28
N GLY A 151 -21.29 -29.47 -4.28
CA GLY A 151 -20.37 -29.16 -5.37
C GLY A 151 -19.04 -29.89 -5.26
N LYS A 152 -18.21 -29.79 -6.31
CA LYS A 152 -16.86 -30.36 -6.37
C LYS A 152 -15.80 -29.27 -6.53
N LEU A 153 -14.73 -29.35 -5.75
CA LEU A 153 -13.53 -28.51 -5.94
C LEU A 153 -12.64 -29.09 -7.04
N CYS A 154 -12.21 -28.25 -7.98
CA CYS A 154 -11.29 -28.58 -9.07
C CYS A 154 -10.15 -27.57 -9.16
N PHE A 155 -8.97 -28.03 -9.56
CA PHE A 155 -7.80 -27.17 -9.78
C PHE A 155 -7.40 -27.16 -11.27
N THR A 156 -6.88 -26.04 -11.75
CA THR A 156 -6.39 -25.93 -13.14
C THR A 156 -4.86 -25.95 -13.18
N ASP A 157 -4.27 -26.76 -14.07
CA ASP A 157 -2.80 -26.94 -14.17
C ASP A 157 -2.09 -25.98 -15.14
N GLU A 158 -2.59 -24.75 -15.32
CA GLU A 158 -1.97 -23.79 -16.26
C GLU A 158 -0.79 -23.03 -15.65
N ILE A 159 0.03 -22.45 -16.53
CA ILE A 159 1.12 -21.53 -16.13
C ILE A 159 0.50 -20.36 -15.37
N THR A 160 0.80 -20.27 -14.08
CA THR A 160 0.36 -19.19 -13.20
C THR A 160 1.36 -18.05 -13.30
N PHE A 161 0.98 -17.00 -14.03
CA PHE A 161 1.60 -15.69 -13.84
C PHE A 161 0.89 -15.05 -12.66
N SER A 162 1.61 -14.52 -11.67
CA SER A 162 0.98 -13.68 -10.66
C SER A 162 1.01 -12.22 -11.13
N SER A 163 -0.11 -11.51 -11.03
CA SER A 163 -0.16 -10.07 -11.31
C SER A 163 0.88 -9.30 -10.51
N SER A 164 1.16 -9.73 -9.28
CA SER A 164 2.20 -9.14 -8.44
C SER A 164 3.60 -9.35 -9.03
N SER A 165 3.89 -10.50 -9.63
CA SER A 165 5.15 -10.75 -10.32
C SER A 165 5.28 -9.89 -11.57
N LEU A 166 4.20 -9.74 -12.35
CA LEU A 166 4.20 -8.87 -13.54
C LEU A 166 4.42 -7.40 -13.16
N ILE A 167 3.69 -6.91 -12.15
CA ILE A 167 3.85 -5.55 -11.63
C ILE A 167 5.26 -5.35 -11.08
N ASN A 168 5.75 -6.25 -10.23
CA ASN A 168 7.08 -6.10 -9.62
C ASN A 168 8.23 -6.25 -10.62
N ASN A 169 8.06 -6.98 -11.73
CA ASN A 169 9.14 -7.16 -12.70
C ASN A 169 9.13 -6.10 -13.81
N PHE A 170 7.95 -5.65 -14.25
CA PHE A 170 7.82 -4.75 -15.40
C PHE A 170 7.40 -3.33 -15.03
N PHE A 171 6.76 -3.14 -13.87
CA PHE A 171 6.26 -1.84 -13.41
C PHE A 171 6.96 -1.37 -12.12
N SER A 172 7.95 -2.10 -11.60
CA SER A 172 8.74 -1.57 -10.48
C SER A 172 9.59 -0.41 -10.98
N ASN A 173 9.33 0.79 -10.47
CA ASN A 173 10.20 1.96 -10.66
C ASN A 173 11.50 1.86 -9.84
N LEU A 174 11.83 0.69 -9.30
CA LEU A 174 13.02 0.48 -8.50
C LEU A 174 14.25 0.42 -9.40
N PRO A 175 15.35 1.12 -9.05
CA PRO A 175 16.60 1.00 -9.78
C PRO A 175 17.06 -0.47 -9.87
N PRO A 176 17.73 -0.89 -10.96
CA PRO A 176 18.19 -2.28 -11.13
C PRO A 176 19.00 -2.81 -9.94
N LYS A 177 19.87 -1.96 -9.36
CA LYS A 177 20.66 -2.30 -8.17
C LYS A 177 19.79 -2.68 -6.97
N THR A 178 18.68 -1.96 -6.76
CA THR A 178 17.73 -2.24 -5.68
C THR A 178 17.03 -3.56 -5.91
N ASN A 179 16.59 -3.84 -7.13
CA ASN A 179 15.97 -5.12 -7.48
C ASN A 179 16.93 -6.31 -7.26
N ASP A 180 18.19 -6.18 -7.64
CA ASP A 180 19.20 -7.22 -7.41
C ASP A 180 19.50 -7.43 -5.92
N TYR A 181 19.56 -6.34 -5.14
CA TYR A 181 19.68 -6.43 -3.69
C TYR A 181 18.49 -7.19 -3.07
N LEU A 182 17.26 -6.84 -3.46
CA LEU A 182 16.06 -7.49 -2.95
C LEU A 182 16.00 -8.99 -3.32
N LYS A 183 16.45 -9.37 -4.52
CA LYS A 183 16.58 -10.78 -4.92
C LYS A 183 17.55 -11.53 -4.01
N LYS A 184 18.73 -10.97 -3.75
CA LYS A 184 19.73 -11.55 -2.83
C LYS A 184 19.21 -11.65 -1.40
N LEU A 185 18.45 -10.65 -0.95
CA LEU A 185 17.85 -10.65 0.38
C LEU A 185 16.83 -11.78 0.53
N ARG A 186 15.94 -11.95 -0.45
CA ARG A 186 14.93 -13.04 -0.47
C ARG A 186 15.55 -14.43 -0.56
N SER A 187 16.70 -14.57 -1.22
CA SER A 187 17.40 -15.86 -1.26
C SER A 187 18.16 -16.17 0.01
N LYS A 188 18.48 -15.15 0.83
CA LYS A 188 19.29 -15.28 2.03
C LYS A 188 18.47 -15.43 3.31
N TYR A 189 17.30 -14.78 3.37
CA TYR A 189 16.49 -14.73 4.58
C TYR A 189 15.05 -15.15 4.31
N SER A 190 14.51 -15.97 5.20
CA SER A 190 13.08 -16.26 5.25
C SER A 190 12.31 -15.10 5.89
N PHE A 191 11.00 -15.08 5.69
CA PHE A 191 10.13 -14.10 6.36
C PHE A 191 10.20 -14.22 7.89
N SER A 192 10.17 -15.45 8.42
CA SER A 192 10.19 -15.69 9.87
C SER A 192 11.52 -15.26 10.51
N GLU A 193 12.63 -15.34 9.78
CA GLU A 193 13.92 -14.81 10.24
C GLU A 193 13.89 -13.28 10.33
N ILE A 194 13.33 -12.61 9.31
CA ILE A 194 13.17 -11.15 9.31
C ILE A 194 12.27 -10.70 10.46
N GLU A 195 11.13 -11.36 10.63
CA GLU A 195 10.18 -11.13 11.72
C GLU A 195 10.84 -11.32 13.10
N SER A 196 11.70 -12.34 13.24
CA SER A 196 12.46 -12.56 14.48
C SER A 196 13.34 -11.37 14.86
N TYR A 197 13.95 -10.68 13.90
CA TYR A 197 14.74 -9.48 14.19
C TYR A 197 13.87 -8.35 14.75
N PHE A 198 12.70 -8.12 14.16
CA PHE A 198 11.75 -7.11 14.67
C PHE A 198 11.25 -7.45 16.08
N ASN A 199 10.94 -8.73 16.33
CA ASN A 199 10.53 -9.19 17.66
C ASN A 199 11.63 -8.97 18.71
N LYS A 200 12.90 -9.19 18.36
CA LYS A 200 14.04 -8.97 19.26
C LYS A 200 14.24 -7.50 19.62
N ILE A 201 14.06 -6.58 18.67
CA ILE A 201 14.21 -5.14 18.95
C ILE A 201 12.99 -4.52 19.63
N SER A 202 11.84 -5.22 19.62
CA SER A 202 10.58 -4.69 20.17
C SER A 202 10.63 -4.29 21.63
N SER A 203 11.50 -4.93 22.42
CA SER A 203 11.65 -4.63 23.84
C SER A 203 12.62 -3.50 24.15
N LEU A 204 13.36 -2.99 23.17
CA LEU A 204 14.37 -1.95 23.40
C LEU A 204 13.72 -0.60 23.71
N ASN A 205 14.32 0.13 24.65
CA ASN A 205 14.10 1.54 24.87
C ASN A 205 15.13 2.32 24.06
N VAL A 206 14.67 3.12 23.09
CA VAL A 206 15.56 3.79 22.14
C VAL A 206 15.57 5.30 22.40
N LEU A 207 16.76 5.89 22.47
CA LEU A 207 16.95 7.34 22.44
C LEU A 207 17.36 7.76 21.04
N VAL A 208 16.59 8.64 20.41
CA VAL A 208 16.96 9.33 19.18
C VAL A 208 17.46 10.72 19.55
N VAL A 209 18.64 11.09 19.09
CA VAL A 209 19.25 12.40 19.30
C VAL A 209 19.53 13.01 17.95
N GLY A 210 19.08 14.24 17.70
CA GLY A 210 19.33 14.88 16.41
C GLY A 210 18.36 16.00 16.12
N GLU A 211 18.54 16.68 14.99
CA GLU A 211 17.78 17.88 14.68
C GLU A 211 16.32 17.60 14.29
N ALA A 212 15.40 18.37 14.90
CA ALA A 212 14.02 18.46 14.45
C ALA A 212 13.95 19.27 13.15
N ILE A 213 13.40 18.64 12.12
CA ILE A 213 13.20 19.25 10.81
C ILE A 213 11.71 19.23 10.49
N ILE A 214 11.19 20.30 9.90
CA ILE A 214 9.86 20.37 9.31
C ILE A 214 10.04 20.41 7.79
N ASP A 215 9.58 19.37 7.11
CA ASP A 215 9.57 19.32 5.66
C ASP A 215 8.23 19.87 5.15
N VAL A 216 8.29 20.94 4.35
CA VAL A 216 7.12 21.58 3.75
C VAL A 216 7.18 21.42 2.23
N TYR A 217 6.08 20.97 1.64
CA TYR A 217 5.93 20.76 0.21
C TYR A 217 4.82 21.67 -0.31
N ASP A 218 5.21 22.69 -1.07
CA ASP A 218 4.30 23.60 -1.78
C ASP A 218 4.09 23.06 -3.20
N PHE A 219 2.90 22.51 -3.47
CA PHE A 219 2.52 22.04 -4.79
C PHE A 219 2.01 23.18 -5.64
N CYS A 220 2.61 23.35 -6.81
CA CYS A 220 2.40 24.49 -7.68
C CYS A 220 2.14 24.06 -9.12
N SER A 221 1.39 24.86 -9.88
CA SER A 221 1.26 24.72 -11.32
C SER A 221 2.10 25.76 -12.04
N SER A 222 2.92 25.33 -12.99
CA SER A 222 3.71 26.23 -13.84
C SER A 222 2.80 27.12 -14.69
N ILE A 223 2.94 28.45 -14.59
CA ILE A 223 2.26 29.42 -15.47
C ILE A 223 3.12 29.71 -16.69
N GLY A 224 4.44 29.81 -16.51
CA GLY A 224 5.40 30.11 -17.57
C GLY A 224 6.42 31.15 -17.14
N LYS A 225 6.99 31.89 -18.10
CA LYS A 225 8.00 32.92 -17.83
C LYS A 225 7.35 34.22 -17.36
N SER A 226 7.98 34.90 -16.40
CA SER A 226 7.60 36.27 -16.02
C SER A 226 7.71 37.24 -17.20
N GLY A 227 6.77 38.18 -17.29
CA GLY A 227 6.78 39.21 -18.34
C GLY A 227 7.88 40.26 -18.18
N LYS A 228 8.52 40.35 -17.01
CA LYS A 228 9.54 41.38 -16.69
C LYS A 228 10.93 40.81 -16.44
N GLU A 229 11.02 39.57 -15.97
CA GLU A 229 12.25 38.94 -15.51
C GLU A 229 12.39 37.53 -16.10
N PRO A 230 13.60 36.97 -16.27
CA PRO A 230 13.79 35.61 -16.79
C PRO A 230 13.56 34.53 -15.71
N ILE A 231 12.47 34.65 -14.94
CA ILE A 231 12.12 33.74 -13.86
C ILE A 231 10.86 32.93 -14.19
N LEU A 232 10.79 31.70 -13.68
CA LEU A 232 9.59 30.87 -13.73
C LEU A 232 8.54 31.42 -12.77
N VAL A 233 7.32 31.60 -13.26
CA VAL A 233 6.15 31.96 -12.46
C VAL A 233 5.29 30.72 -12.28
N VAL A 234 4.92 30.46 -11.04
CA VAL A 234 4.07 29.33 -10.68
C VAL A 234 2.89 29.80 -9.84
N LYS A 235 1.77 29.09 -9.94
CA LYS A 235 0.60 29.27 -9.09
C LYS A 235 0.68 28.27 -7.94
N HIS A 236 0.60 28.72 -6.70
CA HIS A 236 0.46 27.84 -5.55
C HIS A 236 -0.93 27.17 -5.55
N ASN A 237 -0.98 25.86 -5.34
CA ASN A 237 -2.22 25.09 -5.27
C ASN A 237 -2.51 24.67 -3.83
N HIS A 238 -1.62 23.92 -3.20
CA HIS A 238 -1.77 23.46 -1.81
C HIS A 238 -0.41 23.16 -1.16
N GLU A 239 -0.40 23.11 0.18
CA GLU A 239 0.78 22.86 1.00
C GLU A 239 0.58 21.56 1.80
N GLU A 240 1.63 20.74 1.89
CA GLU A 240 1.70 19.59 2.79
C GLU A 240 2.90 19.72 3.74
N LYS A 241 2.68 19.50 5.04
CA LYS A 241 3.73 19.55 6.07
C LYS A 241 3.97 18.18 6.70
N TYR A 242 5.24 17.86 6.92
CA TYR A 242 5.69 16.64 7.57
C TYR A 242 6.75 16.94 8.63
N ILE A 243 6.75 16.14 9.70
CA ILE A 243 7.90 16.08 10.59
C ILE A 243 9.00 15.26 9.92
N GLY A 244 10.22 15.77 9.99
CA GLY A 244 11.44 15.25 9.40
C GLY A 244 12.55 15.12 10.43
N GLY A 245 13.76 14.83 9.98
CA GLY A 245 14.93 14.75 10.85
C GLY A 245 14.80 13.67 11.94
N SER A 246 15.26 13.99 13.15
CA SER A 246 15.16 13.12 14.33
C SER A 246 13.71 12.76 14.67
N LEU A 247 12.75 13.66 14.43
CA LEU A 247 11.32 13.43 14.69
C LEU A 247 10.77 12.29 13.82
N ALA A 248 11.09 12.29 12.53
CA ALA A 248 10.66 11.23 11.61
C ALA A 248 11.30 9.89 11.97
N ILE A 249 12.60 9.90 12.32
CA ILE A 249 13.32 8.71 12.75
C ILE A 249 12.68 8.12 14.02
N ALA A 250 12.35 8.96 15.01
CA ALA A 250 11.68 8.52 16.22
C ALA A 250 10.32 7.88 15.94
N ASN A 251 9.51 8.47 15.05
CA ASN A 251 8.24 7.89 14.63
C ASN A 251 8.38 6.55 13.88
N HIS A 252 9.40 6.40 13.04
CA HIS A 252 9.65 5.13 12.36
C HIS A 252 10.09 4.04 13.35
N ILE A 253 11.02 4.36 14.25
CA ILE A 253 11.51 3.40 15.26
C ILE A 253 10.40 3.00 16.23
N SER A 254 9.49 3.91 16.58
CA SER A 254 8.38 3.63 17.50
C SER A 254 7.35 2.66 16.93
N SER A 255 7.35 2.43 15.62
CA SER A 255 6.54 1.38 14.98
C SER A 255 7.05 -0.04 15.29
N PHE A 256 8.31 -0.16 15.73
CA PHE A 256 8.98 -1.44 15.97
C PHE A 256 9.41 -1.64 17.42
N THR A 257 9.23 -0.66 18.30
CA THR A 257 9.75 -0.66 19.67
C THR A 257 8.70 -0.17 20.67
N LYS A 258 8.79 -0.60 21.93
CA LYS A 258 7.84 -0.22 22.98
C LYS A 258 7.93 1.25 23.35
N SER A 259 9.13 1.80 23.45
CA SER A 259 9.36 3.16 23.92
C SER A 259 10.50 3.81 23.16
N VAL A 260 10.25 5.02 22.70
CA VAL A 260 11.25 5.87 22.05
C VAL A 260 11.23 7.23 22.74
N THR A 261 12.40 7.78 23.02
CA THR A 261 12.54 9.20 23.34
C THR A 261 13.26 9.90 22.22
N CYS A 262 12.78 11.07 21.81
CA CYS A 262 13.48 11.92 20.86
C CYS A 262 14.00 13.16 21.59
N LEU A 263 15.32 13.30 21.71
CA LEU A 263 16.00 14.47 22.26
C LEU A 263 16.43 15.40 21.11
N THR A 264 15.84 16.59 21.07
CA THR A 264 16.05 17.58 19.99
C THR A 264 16.00 19.00 20.54
N TYR A 265 16.18 20.01 19.69
CA TYR A 265 15.71 21.37 19.95
C TYR A 265 14.49 21.71 19.08
N LEU A 266 13.72 22.71 19.50
CA LEU A 266 12.76 23.44 18.68
C LEU A 266 13.13 24.93 18.64
N GLY A 267 12.56 25.67 17.69
CA GLY A 267 12.81 27.11 17.57
C GLY A 267 12.21 27.92 18.72
N GLU A 268 12.85 29.04 19.05
CA GLU A 268 12.46 29.89 20.18
C GLU A 268 11.05 30.49 20.06
N ASP A 269 10.59 30.73 18.83
CA ASP A 269 9.28 31.33 18.53
C ASP A 269 8.11 30.33 18.74
N LYS A 270 8.41 29.05 18.94
CA LYS A 270 7.46 27.96 19.23
C LYS A 270 6.38 27.72 18.18
N GLU A 271 6.51 28.32 17.00
CA GLU A 271 5.48 28.25 15.94
C GLU A 271 5.12 26.81 15.54
N ASP A 272 6.10 25.92 15.48
CA ASP A 272 5.92 24.51 15.06
C ASP A 272 5.61 23.55 16.21
N GLU A 273 5.63 23.99 17.47
CA GLU A 273 5.51 23.10 18.64
C GLU A 273 4.20 22.30 18.61
N PHE A 274 3.08 22.97 18.33
CA PHE A 274 1.77 22.33 18.24
C PHE A 274 1.74 21.30 17.09
N PHE A 275 2.28 21.66 15.93
CA PHE A 275 2.34 20.77 14.78
C PHE A 275 3.17 19.52 15.09
N VAL A 276 4.37 19.68 15.63
CA VAL A 276 5.25 18.56 16.01
C VAL A 276 4.53 17.63 16.99
N LYS A 277 3.98 18.16 18.09
CA LYS A 277 3.24 17.36 19.07
C LYS A 277 2.04 16.62 18.48
N SER A 278 1.36 17.21 17.49
CA SER A 278 0.23 16.57 16.81
C SER A 278 0.61 15.40 15.90
N LYS A 279 1.88 15.33 15.44
CA LYS A 279 2.37 14.34 14.48
C LYS A 279 3.23 13.24 15.12
N ILE A 280 3.70 13.45 16.34
CA ILE A 280 4.49 12.46 17.08
C ILE A 280 3.59 11.28 17.52
N ASN A 281 4.10 10.06 17.37
CA ASN A 281 3.39 8.85 17.78
C ASN A 281 3.23 8.78 19.31
N LYS A 282 2.16 8.12 19.78
CA LYS A 282 1.80 8.06 21.22
C LYS A 282 2.89 7.46 22.12
N ASN A 283 3.70 6.54 21.60
CA ASN A 283 4.79 5.88 22.33
C ASN A 283 6.15 6.55 22.13
N VAL A 284 6.19 7.73 21.52
CA VAL A 284 7.37 8.58 21.42
C VAL A 284 7.25 9.68 22.47
N ASN A 285 8.19 9.70 23.41
CA ASN A 285 8.39 10.80 24.33
C ASN A 285 9.25 11.88 23.66
N LEU A 286 8.70 13.07 23.45
CA LEU A 286 9.44 14.17 22.86
C LEU A 286 10.12 14.99 23.96
N ASP A 287 11.44 14.97 23.98
CA ASP A 287 12.26 15.72 24.92
C ASP A 287 13.01 16.83 24.18
N TYR A 288 12.80 18.08 24.57
CA TYR A 288 13.35 19.20 23.79
C TYR A 288 13.60 20.45 24.62
N PHE A 289 14.50 21.28 24.12
CA PHE A 289 14.73 22.64 24.58
C PHE A 289 14.49 23.63 23.43
N TYR A 290 14.28 24.91 23.77
CA TYR A 290 14.19 25.97 22.78
C TYR A 290 15.58 26.54 22.51
N ARG A 291 16.01 26.52 21.25
CA ARG A 291 17.28 27.09 20.81
C ARG A 291 17.11 28.59 20.54
N LYS A 292 17.96 29.42 21.16
CA LYS A 292 17.94 30.88 20.97
C LYS A 292 18.30 31.28 19.55
N ASN A 293 17.71 32.36 19.05
CA ASN A 293 17.94 32.93 17.72
C ASN A 293 17.85 31.88 16.60
N SER A 294 16.96 30.90 16.74
CA SER A 294 16.82 29.80 15.79
C SER A 294 15.33 29.47 15.61
N PRO A 295 14.87 29.30 14.37
CA PRO A 295 13.61 28.61 14.12
C PRO A 295 13.78 27.10 14.37
N THR A 296 12.67 26.36 14.40
CA THR A 296 12.73 24.92 14.11
C THR A 296 13.14 24.78 12.65
N ILE A 297 14.07 23.90 12.32
CA ILE A 297 14.61 23.85 10.96
C ILE A 297 13.47 23.53 9.99
N MET A 298 13.22 24.42 9.03
CA MET A 298 12.19 24.20 8.01
C MET A 298 12.83 24.11 6.63
N LYS A 299 12.55 22.99 5.94
CA LYS A 299 12.96 22.75 4.56
C LYS A 299 11.72 22.83 3.67
N ARG A 300 11.51 23.99 3.05
CA ARG A 300 10.36 24.27 2.18
C ARG A 300 10.73 23.99 0.72
N ARG A 301 9.95 23.14 0.04
CA ARG A 301 10.21 22.69 -1.33
C ARG A 301 9.03 23.04 -2.21
N PHE A 302 9.30 23.66 -3.34
CA PHE A 302 8.30 23.98 -4.34
C PHE A 302 8.34 22.93 -5.45
N LEU A 303 7.21 22.30 -5.74
CA LEU A 303 7.11 21.22 -6.72
C LEU A 303 6.07 21.53 -7.77
N ASP A 304 6.34 21.16 -9.01
CA ASP A 304 5.31 21.11 -10.04
C ASP A 304 4.33 19.97 -9.74
N GLU A 305 3.04 20.26 -9.65
CA GLU A 305 2.04 19.28 -9.22
C GLU A 305 1.83 18.15 -10.23
N TYR A 306 1.95 18.44 -11.52
CA TYR A 306 1.73 17.47 -12.59
C TYR A 306 2.97 16.61 -12.80
N LEU A 307 4.13 17.24 -12.97
CA LEU A 307 5.39 16.54 -13.22
C LEU A 307 6.05 15.97 -11.96
N LYS A 308 5.59 16.40 -10.76
CA LYS A 308 6.18 16.07 -9.46
C LYS A 308 7.67 16.40 -9.37
N GLN A 309 8.13 17.36 -10.16
CA GLN A 309 9.51 17.82 -10.21
C GLN A 309 9.73 18.93 -9.17
N LYS A 310 10.84 18.85 -8.42
CA LYS A 310 11.29 19.96 -7.56
C LYS A 310 11.76 21.14 -8.41
N LEU A 311 11.19 22.30 -8.15
CA LEU A 311 11.55 23.56 -8.82
C LEU A 311 12.71 24.23 -8.09
N PHE A 312 12.52 24.50 -6.81
CA PHE A 312 13.53 25.05 -5.90
C PHE A 312 13.14 24.75 -4.44
N GLU A 313 14.07 24.97 -3.52
CA GLU A 313 13.83 24.83 -2.08
C GLU A 313 14.44 25.99 -1.30
N VAL A 314 13.86 26.30 -0.15
CA VAL A 314 14.24 27.38 0.77
C VAL A 314 14.37 26.79 2.17
N TYR A 315 15.49 27.11 2.84
CA TYR A 315 15.77 26.67 4.19
C TYR A 315 15.54 27.84 5.14
N TYR A 316 14.80 27.60 6.21
CA TYR A 316 14.69 28.52 7.34
C TYR A 316 15.40 27.82 8.50
N ILE A 317 16.61 28.28 8.80
CA ILE A 317 17.55 27.58 9.67
C ILE A 317 18.52 28.58 10.31
N ASN A 318 19.00 28.24 11.50
CA ASN A 318 20.27 28.71 12.04
C ASN A 318 21.21 27.49 12.11
N ASP A 319 22.25 27.48 11.28
CA ASP A 319 23.21 26.37 11.11
C ASP A 319 24.52 26.59 11.88
N GLU A 320 24.58 27.62 12.73
CA GLU A 320 25.70 27.81 13.65
C GLU A 320 25.75 26.67 14.69
N LEU A 321 26.90 26.50 15.35
CA LEU A 321 26.99 25.60 16.50
C LEU A 321 26.15 26.11 17.68
N LEU A 322 25.79 25.22 18.59
CA LEU A 322 25.14 25.62 19.84
C LEU A 322 25.98 26.65 20.61
N SER A 323 25.30 27.62 21.22
CA SER A 323 25.93 28.47 22.22
C SER A 323 26.36 27.63 23.43
N SER A 324 27.39 28.05 24.16
CA SER A 324 27.87 27.30 25.33
C SER A 324 26.78 27.04 26.38
N ASP A 325 25.79 27.94 26.50
CA ASP A 325 24.64 27.76 27.39
C ASP A 325 23.69 26.65 26.91
N ASP A 326 23.39 26.61 25.61
CA ASP A 326 22.48 25.62 25.03
C ASP A 326 23.15 24.26 24.89
N GLU A 327 24.44 24.23 24.56
CA GLU A 327 25.27 23.03 24.57
C GLU A 327 25.29 22.40 25.97
N LYS A 328 25.51 23.22 27.01
CA LYS A 328 25.49 22.73 28.39
C LYS A 328 24.12 22.15 28.78
N LYS A 329 23.02 22.82 28.43
CA LYS A 329 21.67 22.29 28.68
C LYS A 329 21.46 20.95 27.99
N PHE A 330 21.86 20.84 26.73
CA PHE A 330 21.73 19.63 25.94
C PHE A 330 22.55 18.47 26.52
N ILE A 331 23.82 18.72 26.87
CA ILE A 331 24.71 17.74 27.51
C ILE A 331 24.16 17.32 28.87
N ASP A 332 23.69 18.25 29.70
CA ASP A 332 23.11 17.95 31.01
C ASP A 332 21.87 17.07 30.88
N GLN A 333 21.04 17.30 29.86
CA GLN A 333 19.83 16.54 29.59
C GLN A 333 20.14 15.14 29.04
N LEU A 334 21.10 15.05 28.13
CA LEU A 334 21.61 13.78 27.61
C LEU A 334 22.21 12.92 28.74
N ASN A 335 23.10 13.49 29.56
CA ASN A 335 23.75 12.77 30.66
C ASN A 335 22.76 12.23 31.70
N LYS A 336 21.66 12.93 31.95
CA LYS A 336 20.59 12.48 32.87
C LYS A 336 19.84 11.26 32.36
N THR A 337 19.69 11.13 31.05
CA THR A 337 18.72 10.20 30.45
C THR A 337 19.38 9.05 29.70
N ILE A 338 20.59 9.23 29.15
CA ILE A 338 21.25 8.27 28.25
C ILE A 338 21.41 6.87 28.84
N ARG A 339 21.63 6.75 30.16
CA ARG A 339 21.80 5.45 30.84
C ARG A 339 20.54 4.59 30.91
N ASN A 340 19.37 5.17 30.61
CA ASN A 340 18.08 4.49 30.69
C ASN A 340 17.68 3.84 29.36
N TYR A 341 18.50 3.96 28.32
CA TYR A 341 18.18 3.46 26.98
C TYR A 341 19.15 2.36 26.55
N ASP A 342 18.62 1.38 25.82
CA ASP A 342 19.38 0.22 25.33
C ASP A 342 20.11 0.55 24.01
N LEU A 343 19.61 1.55 23.27
CA LEU A 343 20.16 2.00 22.00
C LEU A 343 20.05 3.52 21.88
N VAL A 344 21.14 4.15 21.45
CA VAL A 344 21.16 5.58 21.08
C VAL A 344 21.36 5.68 19.58
N VAL A 345 20.46 6.39 18.91
CA VAL A 345 20.52 6.69 17.48
C VAL A 345 20.81 8.18 17.33
N VAL A 346 21.98 8.51 16.79
CA VAL A 346 22.36 9.90 16.50
C VAL A 346 22.05 10.19 15.04
N ALA A 347 21.21 11.19 14.81
CA ALA A 347 20.78 11.66 13.51
C ALA A 347 21.29 13.07 13.29
N ASP A 348 22.53 13.16 12.82
CA ASP A 348 23.19 14.43 12.50
C ASP A 348 22.93 14.82 11.04
N TYR A 349 22.27 15.97 10.85
CA TYR A 349 22.01 16.57 9.54
C TYR A 349 22.97 17.73 9.21
N GLY A 350 23.97 17.98 10.05
CA GLY A 350 24.95 19.04 9.87
C GLY A 350 24.36 20.43 10.13
N HIS A 351 23.46 20.55 11.11
CA HIS A 351 22.75 21.79 11.43
C HIS A 351 23.05 22.30 12.85
N GLY A 352 24.18 21.86 13.41
CA GLY A 352 24.82 22.49 14.57
C GLY A 352 24.35 21.98 15.93
N LEU A 353 23.52 20.93 15.99
CA LEU A 353 23.14 20.28 17.26
C LEU A 353 24.19 19.28 17.75
N VAL A 354 24.81 18.55 16.83
CA VAL A 354 25.88 17.59 17.10
C VAL A 354 27.11 18.08 16.34
N GLY A 355 28.21 18.38 17.03
CA GLY A 355 29.40 19.01 16.43
C GLY A 355 30.62 18.94 17.32
#